data_AF-A0A401YFV7-F1
#
_entry.id   AF-A0A401YFV7-F1
#
_cell.length_a   1.000
_cell.length_b   1.000
_cell.length_c   1.000
_cell.angle_alpha   90.00
_cell.angle_beta   90.00
_cell.angle_gamma   90.00
#
_symmetry.space_group_name_H-M   'P 1'
#
loop_
_entity.id
_entity.type
_entity.pdbx_description
1 polymer ?
#
loop_
_entity_poly.entity_id
_entity_poly.type
_entity_poly.pdbx_seq_one_letter_code
_entity_poly.pdbx_strand_id
1 'polypeptide(L)'
;MANQTRVHEREREAQLHSGPGVVARPRRAVREHPHCGRLLTTKVGLQIPADMTFEDWEQAGRKLSGILDSSSWWLGDWLVYGKDHYTDLYQRGIRAAGLSYQTLRNYAWVSRRFDFDRRRSALSFQHHAELASLPIGEQELWLDRAEQMKWTTKQLRNAIRDARADEGRDGRQIEATRRLAVPGDRIQWWHKAAEHSGIDFEQWVLATLDNAAERVLEDAIEVALEDVQEGVPQEAGVGV
;
A
#
# COMPACT_ATOMS: atom_id res chain seq x y z
N MET A 1 -67.28 -25.83 -72.85
CA MET A 1 -66.60 -24.75 -73.62
C MET A 1 -67.40 -23.48 -73.43
N ALA A 2 -66.73 -22.32 -73.22
CA ALA A 2 -67.31 -20.96 -73.19
C ALA A 2 -68.36 -20.67 -72.08
N ASN A 3 -68.55 -19.44 -71.55
CA ASN A 3 -67.78 -18.19 -71.69
C ASN A 3 -67.86 -17.33 -70.39
N GLN A 4 -67.04 -16.27 -70.30
CA GLN A 4 -66.99 -15.29 -69.21
C GLN A 4 -68.03 -14.15 -69.37
N THR A 5 -68.06 -13.21 -68.38
CA THR A 5 -68.56 -11.79 -68.42
C THR A 5 -69.90 -11.52 -67.68
N ARG A 6 -70.17 -10.43 -66.92
CA ARG A 6 -69.40 -9.44 -66.10
C ARG A 6 -70.41 -8.44 -65.43
N VAL A 7 -70.07 -7.88 -64.25
CA VAL A 7 -70.59 -6.63 -63.56
C VAL A 7 -72.05 -6.50 -63.03
N HIS A 8 -72.13 -5.65 -61.99
CA HIS A 8 -73.23 -4.89 -61.34
C HIS A 8 -74.12 -5.64 -60.32
N GLU A 9 -74.19 -5.33 -59.02
CA GLU A 9 -74.11 -4.08 -58.20
C GLU A 9 -75.50 -3.64 -57.70
N ARG A 10 -75.69 -3.74 -56.37
CA ARG A 10 -76.73 -3.22 -55.43
C ARG A 10 -76.71 -4.16 -54.21
N GLU A 11 -76.78 -3.79 -52.94
CA GLU A 11 -77.04 -2.56 -52.16
C GLU A 11 -76.27 -2.70 -50.80
N ARG A 12 -76.26 -1.83 -49.78
CA ARG A 12 -77.13 -0.69 -49.39
C ARG A 12 -76.35 0.30 -48.47
N GLU A 13 -77.03 1.34 -47.98
CA GLU A 13 -76.49 2.38 -47.07
C GLU A 13 -76.47 1.96 -45.57
N ALA A 14 -75.55 2.52 -44.78
CA ALA A 14 -75.66 2.60 -43.31
C ALA A 14 -74.83 3.76 -42.70
N GLN A 15 -75.44 4.49 -41.76
CA GLN A 15 -75.05 5.79 -41.23
C GLN A 15 -73.76 5.90 -40.36
N LEU A 16 -73.02 6.98 -40.63
CA LEU A 16 -72.58 8.06 -39.71
C LEU A 16 -72.33 7.80 -38.19
N HIS A 17 -71.15 8.26 -37.73
CA HIS A 17 -70.81 8.85 -36.41
C HIS A 17 -70.75 7.98 -35.13
N SER A 18 -69.53 7.79 -34.59
CA SER A 18 -69.17 8.06 -33.16
C SER A 18 -67.65 7.97 -32.89
N GLY A 19 -67.15 8.82 -31.99
CA GLY A 19 -65.73 9.19 -31.82
C GLY A 19 -64.71 8.16 -31.27
N PRO A 20 -63.45 8.59 -31.06
CA PRO A 20 -62.34 7.70 -30.71
C PRO A 20 -62.38 7.28 -29.23
N GLY A 21 -62.50 5.98 -28.98
CA GLY A 21 -62.43 5.42 -27.62
C GLY A 21 -61.02 5.50 -27.04
N VAL A 22 -60.84 6.34 -26.00
CA VAL A 22 -59.61 6.37 -25.20
C VAL A 22 -59.49 5.05 -24.43
N VAL A 23 -58.58 4.18 -24.85
CA VAL A 23 -58.30 2.91 -24.17
C VAL A 23 -57.58 3.20 -22.86
N ALA A 24 -58.35 3.25 -21.76
CA ALA A 24 -57.81 3.42 -20.42
C ALA A 24 -56.91 2.23 -20.06
N ARG A 25 -55.59 2.46 -20.03
CA ARG A 25 -54.64 1.50 -19.46
C ARG A 25 -55.00 1.28 -17.99
N PRO A 26 -55.19 0.03 -17.51
CA PRO A 26 -55.41 -0.21 -16.10
C PRO A 26 -54.15 0.21 -15.33
N ARG A 27 -54.29 1.11 -14.34
CA ARG A 27 -53.28 1.38 -13.32
C ARG A 27 -53.08 0.09 -12.52
N ARG A 28 -52.09 -0.72 -12.93
CA ARG A 28 -51.72 -1.92 -12.19
C ARG A 28 -51.10 -1.48 -10.87
N ALA A 29 -51.69 -1.92 -9.76
CA ALA A 29 -51.28 -1.55 -8.41
C ALA A 29 -49.76 -1.73 -8.22
N VAL A 30 -49.15 -0.81 -7.46
CA VAL A 30 -47.79 -0.99 -6.93
C VAL A 30 -47.80 -2.28 -6.13
N ARG A 31 -47.18 -3.32 -6.67
CA ARG A 31 -46.91 -4.53 -5.92
C ARG A 31 -45.68 -4.23 -5.08
N GLU A 32 -45.87 -4.15 -3.76
CA GLU A 32 -44.78 -4.28 -2.82
C GLU A 32 -44.20 -5.70 -3.00
N HIS A 33 -43.17 -5.80 -3.82
CA HIS A 33 -42.41 -7.02 -3.97
C HIS A 33 -41.41 -7.09 -2.80
N PRO A 34 -41.44 -8.11 -1.95
CA PRO A 34 -40.38 -8.30 -0.98
C PRO A 34 -39.08 -8.58 -1.75
N HIS A 35 -38.19 -7.59 -1.80
CA HIS A 35 -36.95 -7.60 -2.58
C HIS A 35 -35.95 -8.64 -2.03
N CYS A 36 -36.22 -9.92 -2.25
CA CYS A 36 -35.26 -11.00 -2.05
C CYS A 36 -34.52 -11.26 -3.38
N GLY A 37 -33.78 -10.26 -3.85
CA GLY A 37 -32.88 -10.34 -5.01
C GLY A 37 -31.67 -11.22 -4.73
N ARG A 38 -31.89 -12.50 -4.40
CA ARG A 38 -30.85 -13.42 -3.95
C ARG A 38 -30.03 -13.90 -5.15
N LEU A 39 -28.77 -13.44 -5.20
CA LEU A 39 -27.80 -13.94 -6.15
C LEU A 39 -27.57 -15.44 -5.98
N LEU A 40 -27.48 -16.15 -7.10
CA LEU A 40 -27.10 -17.56 -7.12
C LEU A 40 -25.63 -17.69 -7.55
N THR A 41 -24.77 -18.06 -6.61
CA THR A 41 -23.39 -18.46 -6.91
C THR A 41 -23.36 -19.93 -7.33
N THR A 42 -22.76 -20.21 -8.48
CA THR A 42 -22.47 -21.57 -8.96
C THR A 42 -20.95 -21.75 -9.09
N LYS A 43 -20.48 -22.99 -9.30
CA LYS A 43 -19.05 -23.27 -9.54
C LYS A 43 -18.47 -22.52 -10.75
N VAL A 44 -19.31 -22.15 -11.73
CA VAL A 44 -18.88 -21.63 -13.04
C VAL A 44 -19.39 -20.21 -13.34
N GLY A 45 -20.11 -19.58 -12.42
CA GLY A 45 -20.64 -18.24 -12.64
C GLY A 45 -21.66 -17.77 -11.60
N LEU A 46 -22.01 -16.49 -11.71
CA LEU A 46 -22.98 -15.79 -10.88
C LEU A 46 -24.24 -15.52 -11.69
N GLN A 47 -25.42 -15.93 -11.20
CA GLN A 47 -26.70 -15.55 -11.80
C GLN A 47 -27.24 -14.32 -11.09
N ILE A 48 -27.50 -13.26 -11.86
CA ILE A 48 -27.99 -11.96 -11.39
C ILE A 48 -29.48 -11.85 -11.76
N PRO A 49 -30.38 -11.59 -10.79
CA PRO A 49 -31.79 -11.32 -11.08
C PRO A 49 -31.98 -10.12 -12.00
N ALA A 50 -32.92 -10.20 -12.95
CA ALA A 50 -33.18 -9.13 -13.92
C ALA A 50 -33.80 -7.87 -13.29
N ASP A 51 -34.33 -7.98 -12.08
CA ASP A 51 -34.96 -6.94 -11.26
C ASP A 51 -34.04 -6.45 -10.11
N MET A 52 -32.76 -6.83 -10.10
CA MET A 52 -31.79 -6.38 -9.11
C MET A 52 -31.54 -4.86 -9.21
N THR A 53 -31.54 -4.18 -8.06
CA THR A 53 -31.21 -2.74 -7.96
C THR A 53 -29.71 -2.50 -8.16
N PHE A 54 -29.32 -1.26 -8.46
CA PHE A 54 -27.90 -0.89 -8.57
C PHE A 54 -27.20 -1.03 -7.21
N GLU A 55 -27.87 -0.65 -6.13
CA GLU A 55 -27.37 -0.70 -4.76
C GLU A 55 -27.12 -2.14 -4.29
N ASP A 56 -28.05 -3.07 -4.59
CA ASP A 56 -27.86 -4.50 -4.31
C ASP A 56 -26.73 -5.10 -5.15
N TRP A 57 -26.64 -4.72 -6.43
CA TRP A 57 -25.57 -5.15 -7.34
C TRP A 57 -24.20 -4.67 -6.86
N GLU A 58 -24.08 -3.42 -6.46
CA GLU A 58 -22.84 -2.82 -5.95
C GLU A 58 -22.45 -3.43 -4.59
N GLN A 59 -23.41 -3.61 -3.68
CA GLN A 59 -23.16 -4.30 -2.41
C GLN A 59 -22.73 -5.76 -2.62
N ALA A 60 -23.29 -6.45 -3.61
CA ALA A 60 -22.86 -7.79 -3.99
C ALA A 60 -21.44 -7.81 -4.57
N GLY A 61 -21.10 -6.87 -5.46
CA GLY A 61 -19.74 -6.71 -5.97
C GLY A 61 -18.72 -6.51 -4.83
N ARG A 62 -19.05 -5.67 -3.84
CA ARG A 62 -18.24 -5.48 -2.62
C ARG A 62 -18.08 -6.78 -1.82
N LYS A 63 -19.16 -7.55 -1.60
CA LYS A 63 -19.09 -8.86 -0.92
C LYS A 63 -18.24 -9.88 -1.67
N LEU A 64 -18.38 -9.99 -2.98
CA LEU A 64 -17.61 -10.91 -3.82
C LEU A 64 -16.11 -10.56 -3.81
N SER A 65 -15.78 -9.27 -3.90
CA SER A 65 -14.40 -8.78 -3.78
C SER A 65 -13.80 -9.12 -2.40
N GLY A 66 -14.58 -8.91 -1.32
CA GLY A 66 -14.18 -9.28 0.04
C GLY A 66 -13.92 -10.78 0.23
N ILE A 67 -14.75 -11.64 -0.37
CA ILE A 67 -14.54 -13.11 -0.35
C ILE A 67 -13.26 -13.47 -1.11
N LEU A 68 -13.04 -12.89 -2.29
CA LEU A 68 -11.84 -13.15 -3.10
C LEU A 68 -10.56 -12.76 -2.34
N ASP A 69 -10.54 -11.58 -1.72
CA ASP A 69 -9.39 -11.12 -0.95
C ASP A 69 -9.16 -11.97 0.30
N SER A 70 -10.22 -12.23 1.07
CA SER A 70 -10.17 -13.08 2.28
C SER A 70 -9.70 -14.51 1.97
N SER A 71 -10.05 -15.05 0.80
CA SER A 71 -9.63 -16.40 0.41
C SER A 71 -8.12 -16.58 0.33
N SER A 72 -7.37 -15.51 0.03
CA SER A 72 -5.90 -15.54 0.02
C SER A 72 -5.33 -15.72 1.43
N TRP A 73 -5.93 -15.07 2.44
CA TRP A 73 -5.60 -15.30 3.85
C TRP A 73 -5.97 -16.71 4.30
N TRP A 74 -7.21 -17.16 4.04
CA TRP A 74 -7.67 -18.50 4.46
C TRP A 74 -6.80 -19.62 3.89
N LEU A 75 -6.42 -19.53 2.62
CA LEU A 75 -5.51 -20.49 1.98
C LEU A 75 -4.09 -20.41 2.53
N GLY A 76 -3.62 -19.21 2.87
CA GLY A 76 -2.34 -19.00 3.53
C GLY A 76 -2.29 -19.62 4.92
N ASP A 77 -3.27 -19.30 5.78
CA ASP A 77 -3.40 -19.82 7.15
C ASP A 77 -3.56 -21.34 7.16
N TRP A 78 -4.42 -21.89 6.30
CA TRP A 78 -4.59 -23.34 6.12
C TRP A 78 -3.27 -24.03 5.77
N LEU A 79 -2.46 -23.42 4.88
CA LEU A 79 -1.18 -23.99 4.48
C LEU A 79 -0.09 -23.82 5.54
N VAL A 80 -0.12 -22.74 6.34
CA VAL A 80 0.76 -22.58 7.51
C VAL A 80 0.45 -23.69 8.52
N TYR A 81 -0.81 -23.78 8.97
CA TYR A 81 -1.26 -24.82 9.89
C TYR A 81 -0.92 -26.23 9.38
N GLY A 82 -1.23 -26.52 8.11
CA GLY A 82 -1.02 -27.84 7.51
C GLY A 82 0.46 -28.24 7.41
N LYS A 83 1.38 -27.29 7.24
CA LYS A 83 2.82 -27.58 7.24
C LYS A 83 3.30 -28.07 8.61
N ASP A 84 2.79 -27.44 9.66
CA ASP A 84 3.29 -27.64 11.02
C ASP A 84 2.64 -28.88 11.70
N HIS A 85 1.48 -29.33 11.21
CA HIS A 85 0.72 -30.46 11.79
C HIS A 85 0.73 -31.76 10.96
N TYR A 86 1.03 -31.71 9.65
CA TYR A 86 0.74 -32.82 8.73
C TYR A 86 1.88 -33.16 7.76
N THR A 87 3.09 -33.44 8.23
CA THR A 87 4.32 -33.65 7.43
C THR A 87 4.10 -34.45 6.13
N ASP A 88 3.67 -35.71 6.22
CA ASP A 88 3.54 -36.61 5.06
C ASP A 88 2.25 -36.36 4.24
N LEU A 89 1.22 -35.80 4.88
CA LEU A 89 -0.08 -35.54 4.26
C LEU A 89 -0.16 -34.15 3.60
N TYR A 90 0.73 -33.22 3.95
CA TYR A 90 0.79 -31.85 3.44
C TYR A 90 0.85 -31.79 1.91
N GLN A 91 1.73 -32.60 1.31
CA GLN A 91 1.85 -32.69 -0.16
C GLN A 91 0.61 -33.30 -0.83
N ARG A 92 -0.12 -34.18 -0.14
CA ARG A 92 -1.41 -34.71 -0.61
C ARG A 92 -2.52 -33.64 -0.50
N GLY A 93 -2.53 -32.86 0.58
CA GLY A 93 -3.45 -31.74 0.77
C GLY A 93 -3.29 -30.66 -0.30
N ILE A 94 -2.06 -30.24 -0.59
CA ILE A 94 -1.74 -29.28 -1.67
C ILE A 94 -2.29 -29.77 -3.01
N ARG A 95 -2.03 -31.03 -3.38
CA ARG A 95 -2.53 -31.60 -4.64
C ARG A 95 -4.05 -31.65 -4.71
N ALA A 96 -4.73 -31.90 -3.58
CA ALA A 96 -6.18 -31.91 -3.50
C ALA A 96 -6.82 -30.51 -3.61
N ALA A 97 -6.11 -29.45 -3.19
CA ALA A 97 -6.58 -28.07 -3.27
C ALA A 97 -6.65 -27.52 -4.71
N GLY A 98 -5.98 -28.14 -5.67
CA GLY A 98 -6.07 -27.80 -7.11
C GLY A 98 -5.48 -26.45 -7.53
N LEU A 99 -4.80 -25.73 -6.61
CA LEU A 99 -4.12 -24.47 -6.87
C LEU A 99 -2.62 -24.67 -7.12
N SER A 100 -1.98 -23.70 -7.79
CA SER A 100 -0.54 -23.76 -8.02
C SER A 100 0.23 -23.71 -6.70
N TYR A 101 1.25 -24.56 -6.57
CA TYR A 101 2.11 -24.59 -5.39
C TYR A 101 2.79 -23.24 -5.12
N GLN A 102 3.18 -22.52 -6.18
CA GLN A 102 3.81 -21.21 -6.06
C GLN A 102 2.85 -20.16 -5.46
N THR A 103 1.58 -20.17 -5.88
CA THR A 103 0.54 -19.29 -5.33
C THR A 103 0.31 -19.58 -3.85
N LEU A 104 0.12 -20.85 -3.49
CA LEU A 104 -0.06 -21.28 -2.10
C LEU A 104 1.15 -20.92 -1.22
N ARG A 105 2.38 -21.14 -1.72
CA ARG A 105 3.62 -20.78 -1.02
C ARG A 105 3.72 -19.27 -0.77
N ASN A 106 3.27 -18.44 -1.72
CA ASN A 106 3.20 -16.99 -1.55
C ASN A 106 2.19 -16.60 -0.45
N TYR A 107 0.97 -17.13 -0.50
CA TYR A 107 -0.07 -16.85 0.50
C TYR A 107 0.38 -17.23 1.91
N ALA A 108 1.00 -18.39 2.07
CA ALA A 108 1.53 -18.86 3.35
C ALA A 108 2.83 -18.14 3.80
N TRP A 109 3.48 -17.38 2.91
CA TRP A 109 4.61 -16.53 3.29
C TRP A 109 4.11 -15.20 3.86
N VAL A 110 3.17 -14.54 3.18
CA VAL A 110 2.51 -13.31 3.67
C VAL A 110 1.77 -13.58 4.99
N SER A 111 1.05 -14.71 5.10
CA SER A 111 0.29 -15.07 6.32
C SER A 111 1.18 -15.33 7.54
N ARG A 112 2.45 -15.70 7.33
CA ARG A 112 3.50 -15.81 8.38
C ARG A 112 4.23 -14.50 8.67
N ARG A 113 3.95 -13.45 7.90
CA ARG A 113 4.54 -12.12 8.06
C ARG A 113 3.61 -11.15 8.78
N PHE A 114 2.30 -11.41 8.71
CA PHE A 114 1.25 -10.67 9.40
C PHE A 114 0.43 -11.67 10.20
N ASP A 115 0.73 -11.75 11.51
CA ASP A 115 -0.10 -12.43 12.49
C ASP A 115 -1.51 -11.83 12.46
N PHE A 116 -2.51 -12.60 12.93
CA PHE A 116 -3.93 -12.26 12.73
C PHE A 116 -4.29 -10.83 13.17
N ASP A 117 -3.79 -10.40 14.33
CA ASP A 117 -4.05 -9.08 14.92
C ASP A 117 -3.37 -7.92 14.18
N ARG A 118 -2.36 -8.20 13.33
CA ARG A 118 -1.65 -7.19 12.52
C ARG A 118 -2.28 -6.98 11.14
N ARG A 119 -3.29 -7.77 10.77
CA ARG A 119 -3.96 -7.69 9.45
C ARG A 119 -4.99 -6.57 9.46
N ARG A 120 -4.76 -5.50 8.70
CA ARG A 120 -5.68 -4.36 8.62
C ARG A 120 -6.85 -4.70 7.70
N SER A 121 -8.07 -4.82 8.24
CA SER A 121 -9.27 -5.19 7.45
C SER A 121 -9.69 -4.14 6.41
N ALA A 122 -9.20 -2.91 6.53
CA ALA A 122 -9.35 -1.87 5.50
C ALA A 122 -8.41 -2.05 4.29
N LEU A 123 -7.38 -2.90 4.40
CA LEU A 123 -6.36 -3.12 3.37
C LEU A 123 -6.40 -4.54 2.83
N SER A 124 -6.36 -4.66 1.50
CA SER A 124 -6.40 -5.97 0.83
C SER A 124 -5.17 -6.84 1.14
N PHE A 125 -5.31 -8.15 0.97
CA PHE A 125 -4.19 -9.11 1.02
C PHE A 125 -2.98 -8.64 0.19
N GLN A 126 -3.23 -8.04 -0.98
CA GLN A 126 -2.15 -7.57 -1.84
C GLN A 126 -1.34 -6.43 -1.22
N HIS A 127 -1.92 -5.52 -0.43
CA HIS A 127 -1.15 -4.48 0.28
C HIS A 127 -0.13 -5.10 1.22
N HIS A 128 -0.58 -6.10 2.00
CA HIS A 128 0.28 -6.87 2.89
C HIS A 128 1.34 -7.65 2.10
N ALA A 129 1.01 -8.19 0.93
CA ALA A 129 1.97 -8.88 0.06
C ALA A 129 3.11 -7.99 -0.47
N GLU A 130 2.86 -6.71 -0.79
CA GLU A 130 3.94 -5.77 -1.15
C GLU A 130 4.90 -5.53 0.03
N LEU A 131 4.36 -5.47 1.25
CA LEU A 131 5.07 -5.12 2.48
C LEU A 131 5.75 -6.30 3.17
N ALA A 132 5.37 -7.54 2.88
CA ALA A 132 5.89 -8.75 3.53
C ALA A 132 7.42 -8.94 3.42
N SER A 133 8.08 -8.27 2.47
CA SER A 133 9.55 -8.29 2.35
C SER A 133 10.27 -7.31 3.29
N LEU A 134 9.56 -6.32 3.84
CA LEU A 134 10.12 -5.24 4.66
C LEU A 134 10.33 -5.68 6.12
N PRO A 135 11.21 -4.99 6.88
CA PRO A 135 11.26 -5.06 8.34
C PRO A 135 9.93 -4.67 8.99
N ILE A 136 9.66 -5.20 10.19
CA ILE A 136 8.36 -5.01 10.87
C ILE A 136 8.00 -3.53 11.13
N GLY A 137 8.98 -2.67 11.44
CA GLY A 137 8.75 -1.24 11.64
C GLY A 137 8.33 -0.51 10.35
N GLU A 138 8.95 -0.86 9.21
CA GLU A 138 8.52 -0.36 7.90
C GLU A 138 7.13 -0.88 7.53
N GLN A 139 6.82 -2.15 7.84
CA GLN A 139 5.50 -2.73 7.57
C GLN A 139 4.38 -1.92 8.25
N GLU A 140 4.47 -1.66 9.56
CA GLU A 140 3.45 -0.88 10.27
C GLU A 140 3.36 0.56 9.74
N LEU A 141 4.51 1.24 9.53
CA LEU A 141 4.55 2.60 8.96
C LEU A 141 3.80 2.69 7.62
N TRP A 142 4.02 1.71 6.73
CA TRP A 142 3.39 1.70 5.42
C TRP A 142 1.94 1.23 5.43
N LEU A 143 1.56 0.33 6.35
CA LEU A 143 0.16 -0.05 6.59
C LEU A 143 -0.65 1.16 7.10
N ASP A 144 -0.17 1.84 8.13
CA ASP A 144 -0.84 3.02 8.70
C ASP A 144 -1.03 4.12 7.66
N ARG A 145 0.02 4.42 6.86
CA ARG A 145 -0.07 5.39 5.76
C ARG A 145 -1.08 4.96 4.69
N ALA A 146 -1.09 3.70 4.29
CA ALA A 146 -2.01 3.20 3.28
C ALA A 146 -3.47 3.23 3.76
N GLU A 147 -3.71 2.91 5.03
CA GLU A 147 -5.04 2.93 5.66
C GLU A 147 -5.56 4.37 5.82
N GLN A 148 -4.75 5.28 6.38
CA GLN A 148 -5.10 6.69 6.57
C GLN A 148 -5.37 7.42 5.23
N MET A 149 -4.50 7.22 4.24
CA MET A 149 -4.60 7.89 2.94
C MET A 149 -5.49 7.12 1.94
N LYS A 150 -6.08 5.99 2.35
CA LYS A 150 -6.92 5.09 1.53
C LYS A 150 -6.26 4.74 0.19
N TRP A 151 -4.97 4.43 0.23
CA TRP A 151 -4.19 4.15 -0.96
C TRP A 151 -4.62 2.84 -1.62
N THR A 152 -4.60 2.83 -2.95
CA THR A 152 -4.54 1.59 -3.73
C THR A 152 -3.14 0.98 -3.63
N THR A 153 -3.03 -0.32 -3.90
CA THR A 153 -1.75 -1.04 -3.91
C THR A 153 -0.73 -0.39 -4.86
N LYS A 154 -1.20 0.20 -5.98
CA LYS A 154 -0.35 0.94 -6.92
C LYS A 154 0.23 2.21 -6.31
N GLN A 155 -0.57 2.98 -5.55
CA GLN A 155 -0.10 4.17 -4.85
C GLN A 155 0.90 3.80 -3.75
N LEU A 156 0.61 2.75 -2.96
CA LEU A 156 1.54 2.23 -1.97
C LEU A 156 2.89 1.83 -2.60
N ARG A 157 2.86 1.04 -3.68
CA ARG A 157 4.07 0.57 -4.38
C ARG A 157 4.90 1.72 -4.96
N ASN A 158 4.25 2.78 -5.46
CA ASN A 158 4.93 4.00 -5.86
C ASN A 158 5.56 4.72 -4.67
N ALA A 159 4.81 4.94 -3.58
CA ALA A 159 5.30 5.66 -2.40
C ALA A 159 6.52 4.99 -1.75
N ILE A 160 6.55 3.66 -1.67
CA ILE A 160 7.73 2.90 -1.18
C ILE A 160 8.95 3.11 -2.09
N ARG A 161 8.76 3.07 -3.42
CA ARG A 161 9.84 3.30 -4.39
C ARG A 161 10.38 4.72 -4.28
N ASP A 162 9.50 5.70 -4.15
CA ASP A 162 9.86 7.11 -4.14
C ASP A 162 10.59 7.46 -2.83
N ALA A 163 10.14 6.93 -1.68
CA ALA A 163 10.86 7.05 -0.40
C ALA A 163 12.29 6.47 -0.46
N ARG A 164 12.46 5.26 -1.03
CA ARG A 164 13.79 4.65 -1.21
C ARG A 164 14.70 5.43 -2.16
N ALA A 165 14.12 6.12 -3.14
CA ALA A 165 14.88 6.98 -4.04
C ALA A 165 15.38 8.24 -3.31
N ASP A 166 14.59 8.78 -2.38
CA ASP A 166 14.98 9.94 -1.57
C ASP A 166 15.98 9.57 -0.45
N GLU A 167 15.84 8.41 0.21
CA GLU A 167 16.87 7.87 1.12
C GLU A 167 18.24 7.71 0.42
N GLY A 168 18.24 7.17 -0.81
CA GLY A 168 19.45 7.04 -1.63
C GLY A 168 20.02 8.37 -2.14
N ARG A 169 19.20 9.43 -2.21
CA ARG A 169 19.66 10.79 -2.54
C ARG A 169 20.26 11.47 -1.31
N ASP A 170 19.59 11.41 -0.17
CA ASP A 170 20.05 12.03 1.08
C ASP A 170 21.36 11.39 1.55
N GLY A 171 21.45 10.06 1.55
CA GLY A 171 22.71 9.35 1.83
C GLY A 171 23.86 9.78 0.92
N ARG A 172 23.60 9.97 -0.38
CA ARG A 172 24.59 10.46 -1.36
C ARG A 172 24.94 11.94 -1.18
N GLN A 173 23.99 12.76 -0.73
CA GLN A 173 24.20 14.18 -0.43
C GLN A 173 25.01 14.37 0.86
N ILE A 174 24.73 13.57 1.89
CA ILE A 174 25.50 13.47 3.14
C ILE A 174 26.92 12.95 2.85
N GLU A 175 27.08 11.96 1.97
CA GLU A 175 28.41 11.48 1.58
C GLU A 175 29.18 12.53 0.76
N ALA A 176 28.49 13.27 -0.13
CA ALA A 176 29.10 14.35 -0.91
C ALA A 176 29.56 15.52 -0.02
N THR A 177 28.80 15.90 1.01
CA THR A 177 29.20 16.96 1.96
C THR A 177 30.32 16.53 2.91
N ARG A 178 30.60 15.22 3.04
CA ARG A 178 31.75 14.68 3.79
C ARG A 178 33.05 14.62 2.98
N ARG A 179 33.03 14.86 1.66
CA ARG A 179 34.22 14.81 0.80
C ARG A 179 34.84 16.20 0.65
N LEU A 180 35.83 16.51 1.48
CA LEU A 180 36.63 17.73 1.33
C LEU A 180 37.54 17.64 0.09
N ALA A 181 37.37 18.57 -0.85
CA ALA A 181 38.28 18.69 -2.00
C ALA A 181 39.59 19.38 -1.56
N VAL A 182 40.61 18.59 -1.22
CA VAL A 182 41.93 19.10 -0.84
C VAL A 182 42.77 19.37 -2.09
N PRO A 183 43.36 20.57 -2.26
CA PRO A 183 44.31 20.87 -3.32
C PRO A 183 45.50 19.89 -3.35
N GLY A 184 45.90 19.45 -4.55
CA GLY A 184 46.89 18.36 -4.71
C GLY A 184 48.29 18.68 -4.19
N ASP A 185 48.67 19.97 -4.19
CA ASP A 185 49.87 20.49 -3.56
C ASP A 185 49.87 20.28 -2.03
N ARG A 186 48.72 20.46 -1.37
CA ARG A 186 48.57 20.18 0.07
C ARG A 186 48.62 18.69 0.37
N ILE A 187 47.97 17.86 -0.46
CA ILE A 187 48.02 16.39 -0.32
C ILE A 187 49.46 15.88 -0.37
N GLN A 188 50.28 16.37 -1.32
CA GLN A 188 51.70 16.00 -1.41
C GLN A 188 52.51 16.36 -0.16
N TRP A 189 52.25 17.54 0.43
CA TRP A 189 52.90 17.96 1.67
C TRP A 189 52.48 17.12 2.88
N TRP A 190 51.20 16.75 2.97
CA TRP A 190 50.69 15.89 4.05
C TRP A 190 51.20 14.44 3.93
N HIS A 191 51.29 13.88 2.72
CA HIS A 191 51.95 12.58 2.50
C HIS A 191 53.41 12.58 3.01
N LYS A 192 54.16 13.63 2.68
CA LYS A 192 55.56 13.77 3.13
C LYS A 192 55.68 13.89 4.66
N ALA A 193 54.68 14.50 5.32
CA ALA A 193 54.62 14.58 6.78
C ALA A 193 54.27 13.23 7.43
N ALA A 194 53.37 12.46 6.81
CA ALA A 194 53.03 11.09 7.24
C ALA A 194 54.24 10.14 7.11
N GLU A 195 54.92 10.14 5.96
CA GLU A 195 56.16 9.38 5.73
C GLU A 195 57.23 9.70 6.78
N HIS A 196 57.43 10.99 7.11
CA HIS A 196 58.39 11.40 8.13
C HIS A 196 57.97 10.98 9.55
N SER A 197 56.66 10.86 9.80
CA SER A 197 56.09 10.38 11.05
C SER A 197 56.07 8.85 11.16
N GLY A 198 56.42 8.13 10.09
CA GLY A 198 56.50 6.67 10.05
C GLY A 198 55.15 5.95 10.14
N ILE A 199 54.04 6.64 9.92
CA ILE A 199 52.67 6.09 9.97
C ILE A 199 51.95 6.27 8.63
N ASP A 200 50.91 5.46 8.41
CA ASP A 200 50.11 5.53 7.20
C ASP A 200 49.47 6.92 7.01
N PHE A 201 49.31 7.34 5.76
CA PHE A 201 48.78 8.67 5.43
C PHE A 201 47.35 8.91 5.95
N GLU A 202 46.45 7.93 5.82
CA GLU A 202 45.07 8.06 6.29
C GLU A 202 45.05 8.17 7.83
N GLN A 203 45.83 7.31 8.49
CA GLN A 203 45.99 7.33 9.95
C GLN A 203 46.64 8.62 10.47
N TRP A 204 47.62 9.17 9.74
CA TRP A 204 48.27 10.45 10.06
C TRP A 204 47.30 11.63 9.93
N VAL A 205 46.51 11.68 8.86
CA VAL A 205 45.51 12.74 8.66
C VAL A 205 44.47 12.72 9.76
N LEU A 206 43.91 11.55 10.10
CA LEU A 206 42.94 11.40 11.17
C LEU A 206 43.52 11.84 12.51
N ALA A 207 44.65 11.26 12.94
CA ALA A 207 45.28 11.63 14.20
C ALA A 207 45.65 13.13 14.27
N THR A 208 46.08 13.74 13.17
CA THR A 208 46.42 15.18 13.13
C THR A 208 45.17 16.05 13.28
N LEU A 209 44.05 15.67 12.66
CA LEU A 209 42.77 16.38 12.79
C LEU A 209 42.17 16.20 14.18
N ASP A 210 42.22 15.00 14.75
CA ASP A 210 41.71 14.69 16.08
C ASP A 210 42.48 15.48 17.15
N ASN A 211 43.82 15.46 17.14
CA ASN A 211 44.65 16.26 18.05
C ASN A 211 44.42 17.78 17.89
N ALA A 212 44.15 18.26 16.67
CA ALA A 212 43.85 19.67 16.43
C ALA A 212 42.46 20.05 16.97
N ALA A 213 41.48 19.16 16.86
CA ALA A 213 40.14 19.35 17.41
C ALA A 213 40.15 19.28 18.95
N GLU A 214 40.86 18.31 19.54
CA GLU A 214 41.02 18.15 20.98
C GLU A 214 41.59 19.42 21.62
N ARG A 215 42.70 19.95 21.10
CA ARG A 215 43.29 21.21 21.58
C ARG A 215 42.34 22.40 21.50
N VAL A 216 41.60 22.56 20.40
CA VAL A 216 40.63 23.66 20.25
C VAL A 216 39.45 23.50 21.22
N LEU A 217 39.07 22.27 21.58
CA LEU A 217 38.03 22.00 22.56
C LEU A 217 38.54 22.20 24.00
N GLU A 218 39.78 21.83 24.30
CA GLU A 218 40.45 22.10 25.58
C GLU A 218 40.61 23.62 25.81
N ASP A 219 41.18 24.34 24.84
CA ASP A 219 41.33 25.81 24.87
C ASP A 219 39.96 26.50 25.11
N ALA A 220 38.88 26.01 24.47
CA ALA A 220 37.54 26.55 24.63
C ALA A 220 36.88 26.23 25.99
N ILE A 221 37.26 25.13 26.63
CA ILE A 221 36.83 24.77 27.98
C ILE A 221 37.59 25.60 29.02
N GLU A 222 38.88 25.86 28.81
CA GLU A 222 39.71 26.66 29.71
C GLU A 222 39.25 28.13 29.75
N VAL A 223 39.02 28.76 28.59
CA VAL A 223 38.45 30.12 28.49
C VAL A 223 37.08 30.21 29.19
N ALA A 224 36.22 29.20 29.04
CA ALA A 224 34.91 29.17 29.69
C ALA A 224 34.96 28.98 31.22
N LEU A 225 36.11 28.54 31.76
CA LEU A 225 36.35 28.44 33.21
C LEU A 225 36.96 29.73 33.79
N GLU A 226 37.74 30.46 33.01
CA GLU A 226 38.29 31.78 33.38
C GLU A 226 37.18 32.87 33.44
N ASP A 227 36.28 32.91 32.45
CA ASP A 227 35.13 33.83 32.42
C ASP A 227 34.19 33.71 33.65
N VAL A 228 34.19 32.55 34.32
CA VAL A 228 33.40 32.32 35.55
C VAL A 228 34.10 32.88 36.79
N GLN A 229 35.41 33.12 36.75
CA GLN A 229 36.20 33.59 37.91
C GLN A 229 36.33 35.11 38.00
N GLU A 230 36.24 35.86 36.89
CA GLU A 230 36.26 37.34 36.93
C GLU A 230 34.95 37.97 37.46
N GLY A 231 33.89 37.18 37.65
CA GLY A 231 32.57 37.65 38.09
C GLY A 231 32.41 37.99 39.58
N VAL A 232 33.49 38.05 40.38
CA VAL A 232 33.41 38.31 41.83
C VAL A 232 33.38 39.82 42.12
N PRO A 233 32.28 40.39 42.64
CA PRO A 233 32.23 41.82 42.96
C PRO A 233 33.08 42.10 44.20
N GLN A 234 33.98 43.08 44.07
CA GLN A 234 34.87 43.53 45.13
C GLN A 234 34.06 44.36 46.14
N GLU A 235 33.55 43.73 47.21
CA GLU A 235 32.82 44.44 48.26
C GLU A 235 33.70 45.49 48.95
N ALA A 236 33.15 46.70 49.04
CA ALA A 236 33.88 47.87 49.51
C ALA A 236 34.11 47.85 51.03
N GLY A 237 35.35 48.09 51.44
CA GLY A 237 35.68 48.33 52.84
C GLY A 237 35.20 49.69 53.33
N VAL A 238 34.22 49.70 54.23
CA VAL A 238 33.88 50.78 55.18
C VAL A 238 33.36 50.07 56.45
N GLY A 239 33.76 50.36 57.68
CA GLY A 239 34.68 51.39 58.17
C GLY A 239 34.16 51.96 59.50
N VAL A 240 34.91 51.69 60.58
CA VAL A 240 34.68 52.11 61.99
C VAL A 240 33.60 51.33 62.75
#